data_AF-A0A2K3L8L7-F1
#
_entry.id   AF-A0A2K3L8L7-F1
#
_cell.length_a   1.000
_cell.length_b   1.000
_cell.length_c   1.000
_cell.angle_alpha   90.00
_cell.angle_beta   90.00
_cell.angle_gamma   90.00
#
_symmetry.space_group_name_H-M   'P 1'
#
loop_
_entity.id
_entity.type
_entity.pdbx_description
1 polymer ?
#
loop_
_entity_poly.entity_id
_entity_poly.type
_entity_poly.pdbx_seq_one_letter_code
_entity_poly.pdbx_strand_id
1 'polypeptide(L)'
;ECSTTESSDDIEKQEVEEVSEEDEISYYDTRDYFTEPSFSCGSKGTLDQVKMSGEAVRQCIDMENSHVETMIYDDYGYPQVSRRKKLPDPVEKEKGVSLWSMIKDNVGKDLTRVCLPVFFNEPISSLQKCFEDLEYSYLLDRAYEHGKKGNSLLRALNVAAFAVSGYASSEGRHCKPFNPLLGETYEADFPDKGLRFFSEKVSHHPTVVACHCEGRGWRFWADSNIHSKFWGRSIQLDPVGVLTLEFDDGEIFQWSKVTTTIYNLILGKLYCDHHGNMEIRGNRQYSCKLKFKEQTILDRNPRQVRGSTSTL
;
A
#
# COMPACT_ATOMS: atom_id res chain seq x y z
N GLU A 1 55.82 10.50 -27.41
CA GLU A 1 55.49 9.97 -28.75
C GLU A 1 53.99 9.64 -28.72
N CYS A 2 53.17 10.57 -29.21
CA CYS A 2 52.38 10.48 -30.46
C CYS A 2 51.29 9.39 -30.37
N SER A 3 50.01 9.75 -30.10
CA SER A 3 48.93 10.11 -31.08
C SER A 3 48.46 8.89 -31.89
N THR A 4 47.16 8.54 -31.98
CA THR A 4 46.01 9.24 -32.64
C THR A 4 44.68 8.61 -32.13
N THR A 5 43.64 9.31 -31.66
CA THR A 5 42.52 10.01 -32.34
C THR A 5 41.89 9.35 -33.58
N GLU A 6 40.61 8.98 -33.47
CA GLU A 6 39.48 9.00 -34.45
C GLU A 6 38.24 8.48 -33.66
N SER A 7 37.28 9.28 -33.19
CA SER A 7 36.18 10.01 -33.88
C SER A 7 35.39 9.16 -34.88
N SER A 8 34.17 8.79 -34.50
CA SER A 8 33.03 8.73 -35.41
C SER A 8 31.74 8.89 -34.60
N ASP A 9 31.10 10.03 -34.82
CA ASP A 9 29.73 10.34 -34.43
C ASP A 9 28.77 9.45 -35.25
N ASP A 10 27.94 8.65 -34.57
CA ASP A 10 26.75 8.05 -35.18
C ASP A 10 25.55 8.35 -34.28
N ILE A 11 25.09 9.60 -34.35
CA ILE A 11 23.73 9.97 -33.93
C ILE A 11 22.85 9.67 -35.15
N GLU A 12 22.25 8.49 -35.18
CA GLU A 12 21.11 8.21 -36.05
C GLU A 12 19.99 9.20 -35.70
N LYS A 13 19.75 10.12 -36.62
CA LYS A 13 18.58 10.98 -36.64
C LYS A 13 17.36 10.08 -36.80
N GLN A 14 16.66 9.82 -35.71
CA GLN A 14 15.30 9.33 -35.77
C GLN A 14 14.43 10.51 -36.23
N GLU A 15 13.88 10.39 -37.44
CA GLU A 15 12.91 11.32 -38.00
C GLU A 15 11.76 11.49 -37.01
N VAL A 16 11.57 12.72 -36.55
CA VAL A 16 10.38 13.13 -35.81
C VAL A 16 9.28 13.21 -36.85
N GLU A 17 8.38 12.22 -36.89
CA GLU A 17 7.10 12.38 -37.59
C GLU A 17 6.39 13.59 -36.95
N GLU A 18 6.23 14.67 -37.73
CA GLU A 18 5.36 15.79 -37.39
C GLU A 18 3.94 15.25 -37.24
N VAL A 19 3.53 15.03 -35.99
CA VAL A 19 2.12 14.77 -35.65
C VAL A 19 1.38 16.08 -35.90
N SER A 20 0.46 16.07 -36.86
CA SER A 20 -0.42 17.18 -37.21
C SER A 20 -1.13 17.74 -35.97
N GLU A 21 -1.10 19.06 -35.82
CA GLU A 21 -1.61 19.85 -34.69
C GLU A 21 -3.16 19.85 -34.51
N GLU A 22 -3.88 18.81 -34.96
CA GLU A 22 -5.36 18.80 -34.96
C GLU A 22 -6.04 17.93 -33.90
N ASP A 23 -5.29 17.19 -33.07
CA ASP A 23 -5.86 16.49 -31.91
C ASP A 23 -5.45 17.19 -30.61
N GLU A 24 -6.23 18.20 -30.20
CA GLU A 24 -6.19 18.73 -28.83
C GLU A 24 -6.40 17.56 -27.85
N ILE A 25 -5.31 17.08 -27.23
CA ILE A 25 -5.36 16.12 -26.13
C ILE A 25 -5.98 16.87 -24.94
N SER A 26 -7.31 16.80 -24.82
CA SER A 26 -8.04 17.35 -23.70
C SER A 26 -7.69 16.56 -22.43
N TYR A 27 -6.83 17.12 -21.59
CA TYR A 27 -6.66 16.65 -20.22
C TYR A 27 -7.90 17.05 -19.42
N TYR A 28 -8.71 16.06 -19.04
CA TYR A 28 -9.81 16.29 -18.09
C TYR A 28 -9.22 16.30 -16.70
N ASP A 29 -8.86 17.49 -16.22
CA ASP A 29 -8.52 17.67 -14.81
C ASP A 29 -9.74 17.28 -13.96
N THR A 30 -9.49 16.52 -12.90
CA THR A 30 -10.56 16.16 -11.95
C THR A 30 -11.06 17.46 -11.34
N ARG A 31 -12.38 17.74 -11.45
CA ARG A 31 -12.95 18.89 -10.74
C ARG A 31 -12.78 18.67 -9.24
N ASP A 32 -11.89 19.43 -8.62
CA ASP A 32 -11.76 19.49 -7.17
C ASP A 32 -13.04 20.08 -6.59
N TYR A 33 -13.94 19.23 -6.11
CA TYR A 33 -15.04 19.65 -5.25
C TYR A 33 -14.50 19.74 -3.83
N PHE A 34 -14.01 20.92 -3.46
CA PHE A 34 -13.82 21.27 -2.07
C PHE A 34 -15.21 21.48 -1.45
N THR A 35 -15.77 20.43 -0.82
CA THR A 35 -16.88 20.62 0.11
C THR A 35 -16.31 21.27 1.36
N GLU A 36 -16.16 22.60 1.38
CA GLU A 36 -15.84 23.31 2.62
C GLU A 36 -17.01 23.15 3.60
N PRO A 37 -16.83 22.53 4.76
CA PRO A 37 -17.86 22.57 5.79
C PRO A 37 -17.78 23.94 6.44
N SER A 38 -18.71 24.83 6.10
CA SER A 38 -18.91 26.10 6.79
C SER A 38 -19.42 25.84 8.21
N PHE A 39 -18.51 25.55 9.15
CA PHE A 39 -18.82 25.57 10.58
C PHE A 39 -18.90 27.02 11.05
N SER A 40 -20.07 27.64 10.86
CA SER A 40 -20.41 28.83 11.64
C SER A 40 -20.94 28.39 13.01
N CYS A 41 -20.13 28.63 14.04
CA CYS A 41 -20.56 28.48 15.43
C CYS A 41 -21.60 29.56 15.74
N GLY A 42 -22.88 29.18 15.75
CA GLY A 42 -23.94 30.03 16.29
C GLY A 42 -25.33 29.76 15.74
N SER A 43 -26.11 28.94 16.44
CA SER A 43 -27.46 29.30 16.90
C SER A 43 -28.08 28.17 17.71
N LYS A 44 -28.72 28.53 18.82
CA LYS A 44 -29.52 27.65 19.65
C LYS A 44 -30.73 27.16 18.83
N GLY A 45 -30.70 25.91 18.39
CA GLY A 45 -31.86 25.20 17.85
C GLY A 45 -32.29 24.07 18.79
N THR A 46 -33.60 23.98 19.05
CA THR A 46 -34.23 23.06 20.02
C THR A 46 -33.91 21.59 19.71
N LEU A 47 -33.48 20.87 20.75
CA LEU A 47 -33.00 19.49 20.69
C LEU A 47 -34.13 18.50 21.03
N ASP A 48 -34.71 17.84 20.04
CA ASP A 48 -35.55 16.67 20.28
C ASP A 48 -34.71 15.38 20.11
N GLN A 49 -34.22 14.85 21.23
CA GLN A 49 -33.64 13.52 21.28
C GLN A 49 -34.76 12.47 21.30
N VAL A 50 -34.98 11.80 20.17
CA VAL A 50 -35.77 10.56 20.17
C VAL A 50 -34.83 9.40 20.45
N LYS A 51 -34.77 8.96 21.72
CA LYS A 51 -34.12 7.69 22.08
C LYS A 51 -35.04 6.54 21.70
N MET A 52 -34.76 5.87 20.60
CA MET A 52 -35.18 4.48 20.37
C MET A 52 -33.97 3.57 20.59
N SER A 53 -34.21 2.42 21.19
CA SER A 53 -33.19 1.47 21.66
C SER A 53 -32.09 1.17 20.63
N GLY A 54 -30.83 1.42 21.00
CA GLY A 54 -29.64 0.84 20.38
C GLY A 54 -28.88 1.70 19.36
N GLU A 55 -29.49 2.73 18.76
CA GLU A 55 -28.86 3.49 17.67
C GLU A 55 -29.12 4.99 17.81
N ALA A 56 -28.06 5.81 17.79
CA ALA A 56 -28.17 7.27 17.86
C ALA A 56 -28.31 7.86 16.46
N VAL A 57 -29.55 8.12 16.03
CA VAL A 57 -29.84 8.79 14.76
C VAL A 57 -29.78 10.30 14.94
N ARG A 58 -28.96 11.01 14.16
CA ARG A 58 -28.98 12.48 14.09
C ARG A 58 -29.47 12.93 12.72
N GLN A 59 -30.48 13.79 12.69
CA GLN A 59 -30.97 14.43 11.48
C GLN A 59 -30.32 15.80 11.35
N CYS A 60 -29.57 16.02 10.26
CA CYS A 60 -29.10 17.33 9.86
C CYS A 60 -29.98 17.81 8.71
N ILE A 61 -30.59 18.99 8.85
CA ILE A 61 -31.36 19.63 7.78
C ILE A 61 -30.38 20.47 6.97
N ASP A 62 -30.06 20.03 5.75
CA ASP A 62 -29.35 20.85 4.79
C ASP A 62 -30.36 21.79 4.11
N MET A 63 -30.21 23.10 4.33
CA MET A 63 -31.27 24.08 3.98
C MET A 63 -31.20 24.54 2.51
N GLU A 64 -30.28 23.99 1.71
CA GLU A 64 -30.12 24.31 0.28
C GLU A 64 -30.49 23.17 -0.68
N ASN A 65 -30.62 21.93 -0.21
CA ASN A 65 -31.14 20.82 -1.00
C ASN A 65 -32.06 19.98 -0.12
N SER A 66 -33.30 19.73 -0.56
CA SER A 66 -34.33 18.97 0.15
C SER A 66 -34.04 17.46 0.24
N HIS A 67 -32.78 17.07 0.46
CA HIS A 67 -32.35 15.71 0.73
C HIS A 67 -32.02 15.58 2.21
N VAL A 68 -32.92 14.91 2.95
CA VAL A 68 -32.65 14.53 4.34
C VAL A 68 -31.67 13.36 4.33
N GLU A 69 -30.37 13.63 4.44
CA GLU A 69 -29.38 12.59 4.70
C GLU A 69 -29.41 12.21 6.18
N THR A 70 -29.90 11.01 6.46
CA THR A 70 -29.83 10.42 7.80
C THR A 70 -28.42 9.90 8.01
N MET A 71 -27.61 10.59 8.82
CA MET A 71 -26.29 10.11 9.19
C MET A 71 -26.40 9.14 10.37
N ILE A 72 -26.07 7.87 10.12
CA ILE A 72 -25.98 6.82 11.14
C ILE A 72 -24.57 6.91 11.73
N TYR A 73 -24.47 7.01 13.04
CA TYR A 73 -23.20 7.02 13.75
C TYR A 73 -22.92 5.65 14.37
N ASP A 74 -21.66 5.22 14.38
CA ASP A 74 -21.24 4.02 15.11
C ASP A 74 -21.15 4.26 16.63
N ASP A 75 -20.87 3.20 17.39
CA ASP A 75 -20.74 3.24 18.86
C ASP A 75 -19.65 4.23 19.34
N TYR A 76 -18.75 4.65 18.45
CA TYR A 76 -17.66 5.58 18.72
C TYR A 76 -17.98 7.01 18.26
N GLY A 77 -19.18 7.25 17.72
CA GLY A 77 -19.65 8.56 17.30
C GLY A 77 -19.14 9.00 15.92
N TYR A 78 -18.75 8.05 15.05
CA TYR A 78 -18.33 8.33 13.68
C TYR A 78 -19.42 8.03 12.66
N PRO A 79 -19.54 8.85 11.59
CA PRO A 79 -20.52 8.60 10.55
C PRO A 79 -20.22 7.28 9.82
N GLN A 80 -21.24 6.46 9.60
CA GLN A 80 -21.13 5.28 8.75
C GLN A 80 -20.97 5.70 7.30
N VAL A 81 -19.77 5.50 6.77
CA VAL A 81 -19.44 5.79 5.37
C VAL A 81 -19.70 4.56 4.50
N SER A 82 -20.62 4.68 3.55
CA SER A 82 -20.83 3.63 2.53
C SER A 82 -19.64 3.60 1.56
N ARG A 83 -18.88 2.50 1.55
CA ARG A 83 -17.70 2.35 0.69
C ARG A 83 -18.05 1.66 -0.62
N ARG A 84 -17.41 2.10 -1.73
CA ARG A 84 -17.60 1.48 -3.05
C ARG A 84 -17.25 -0.01 -3.00
N LYS A 85 -18.03 -0.84 -3.69
CA LYS A 85 -17.84 -2.30 -3.77
C LYS A 85 -17.24 -2.77 -5.09
N LYS A 86 -17.16 -1.88 -6.09
CA LYS A 86 -16.59 -2.15 -7.41
C LYS A 86 -16.04 -0.88 -8.03
N LEU A 87 -15.10 -1.05 -8.97
CA LEU A 87 -14.69 0.00 -9.90
C LEU A 87 -15.70 0.10 -11.06
N PRO A 88 -15.72 1.23 -11.79
CA PRO A 88 -16.35 1.29 -13.11
C PRO A 88 -15.77 0.23 -14.06
N ASP A 89 -16.57 -0.24 -15.01
CA ASP A 89 -16.08 -1.17 -16.03
C ASP A 89 -15.01 -0.47 -16.90
N PRO A 90 -13.91 -1.17 -17.28
CA PRO A 90 -12.86 -0.57 -18.10
C PRO A 90 -13.42 -0.09 -19.45
N VAL A 91 -13.11 1.15 -19.80
CA VAL A 91 -13.50 1.72 -21.10
C VAL A 91 -12.70 1.07 -22.24
N GLU A 92 -11.42 0.79 -22.00
CA GLU A 92 -10.54 0.12 -22.95
C GLU A 92 -10.36 -1.35 -22.62
N LYS A 93 -10.26 -2.20 -23.65
CA LYS A 93 -9.84 -3.59 -23.48
C LYS A 93 -8.34 -3.65 -23.23
N GLU A 94 -7.93 -4.39 -22.21
CA GLU A 94 -6.51 -4.64 -21.93
C GLU A 94 -5.80 -5.20 -23.18
N LYS A 95 -4.76 -4.50 -23.63
CA LYS A 95 -3.91 -4.97 -24.73
C LYS A 95 -2.99 -6.07 -24.20
N GLY A 96 -2.98 -7.24 -24.85
CA GLY A 96 -2.14 -8.39 -24.48
C GLY A 96 -0.66 -8.23 -24.83
N VAL A 97 -0.04 -7.13 -24.40
CA VAL A 97 1.38 -6.86 -24.63
C VAL A 97 2.21 -7.65 -23.61
N SER A 98 3.26 -8.31 -24.08
CA SER A 98 4.15 -9.08 -23.21
C SER A 98 5.01 -8.14 -22.35
N LEU A 99 5.01 -8.35 -21.02
CA LEU A 99 5.93 -7.64 -20.13
C LEU A 99 7.39 -7.91 -20.53
N TRP A 100 7.72 -9.16 -20.88
CA TRP A 100 9.05 -9.55 -21.33
C TRP A 100 9.52 -8.78 -22.56
N SER A 101 8.66 -8.55 -23.57
CA SER A 101 9.08 -7.78 -24.74
C SER A 101 9.47 -6.33 -24.41
N MET A 102 8.93 -5.76 -23.34
CA MET A 102 9.24 -4.41 -22.88
C MET A 102 10.53 -4.34 -22.05
N ILE A 103 10.82 -5.39 -21.28
CA ILE A 103 11.93 -5.35 -20.31
C ILE A 103 13.17 -6.14 -20.74
N LYS A 104 13.11 -6.99 -21.78
CA LYS A 104 14.20 -7.90 -22.20
C LYS A 104 15.58 -7.24 -22.38
N ASP A 105 15.63 -5.97 -22.78
CA ASP A 105 16.90 -5.24 -23.03
C ASP A 105 17.47 -4.59 -21.75
N ASN A 106 16.80 -4.80 -20.62
CA ASN A 106 17.18 -4.30 -19.30
C ASN A 106 17.70 -5.39 -18.35
N VAL A 107 17.99 -6.59 -18.85
CA VAL A 107 18.54 -7.69 -18.03
C VAL A 107 19.78 -7.23 -17.27
N GLY A 108 19.82 -7.50 -15.96
CA GLY A 108 20.91 -7.09 -15.06
C GLY A 108 20.86 -5.62 -14.60
N LYS A 109 19.94 -4.80 -15.11
CA LYS A 109 19.75 -3.39 -14.69
C LYS A 109 18.71 -3.27 -13.59
N ASP A 110 18.69 -2.11 -12.94
CA ASP A 110 17.62 -1.69 -12.04
C ASP A 110 16.39 -1.26 -12.87
N LEU A 111 15.27 -1.95 -12.68
CA LEU A 111 14.02 -1.71 -13.42
C LEU A 111 13.24 -0.49 -12.91
N THR A 112 13.63 0.13 -11.80
CA THR A 112 12.97 1.34 -11.31
C THR A 112 13.03 2.49 -12.32
N ARG A 113 14.02 2.48 -13.23
CA ARG A 113 14.21 3.47 -14.29
C ARG A 113 13.54 3.09 -15.62
N VAL A 114 12.99 1.89 -15.74
CA VAL A 114 12.30 1.45 -16.96
C VAL A 114 10.86 1.99 -16.92
N CYS A 115 10.52 2.83 -17.89
CA CYS A 115 9.16 3.31 -18.06
C CYS A 115 8.31 2.22 -18.71
N LEU A 116 7.38 1.66 -17.94
CA LEU A 116 6.39 0.73 -18.46
C LEU A 116 5.14 1.51 -18.90
N PRO A 117 4.48 1.10 -19.99
CA PRO A 117 3.19 1.65 -20.36
C PRO A 117 2.13 1.45 -19.27
N VAL A 118 1.14 2.35 -19.24
CA VAL A 118 0.08 2.41 -18.21
C VAL A 118 -0.72 1.11 -18.05
N PHE A 119 -0.83 0.27 -19.07
CA PHE A 119 -1.53 -1.01 -18.99
C PHE A 119 -0.80 -2.08 -18.16
N PHE A 120 0.45 -1.83 -17.73
CA PHE A 120 1.12 -2.61 -16.68
C PHE A 120 0.94 -2.01 -15.28
N ASN A 121 0.16 -0.94 -15.16
CA ASN A 121 -0.20 -0.35 -13.88
C ASN A 121 -1.57 -0.82 -13.41
N GLU A 122 -1.68 -0.96 -12.10
CA GLU A 122 -2.96 -1.05 -11.42
C GLU A 122 -3.40 0.34 -10.96
N PRO A 123 -4.71 0.61 -10.84
CA PRO A 123 -5.24 1.95 -10.55
C PRO A 123 -5.09 2.37 -9.08
N ILE A 124 -3.89 2.15 -8.52
CA ILE A 124 -3.48 2.63 -7.21
C ILE A 124 -2.02 3.09 -7.22
N SER A 125 -1.65 4.02 -6.35
CA SER A 125 -0.25 4.43 -6.16
C SER A 125 0.46 3.59 -5.09
N SER A 126 1.79 3.64 -5.04
CA SER A 126 2.55 2.99 -3.96
C SER A 126 2.15 3.50 -2.57
N LEU A 127 1.63 4.72 -2.45
CA LEU A 127 1.13 5.28 -1.19
C LEU A 127 -0.10 4.53 -0.68
N GLN A 128 -1.02 4.20 -1.59
CA GLN A 128 -2.19 3.37 -1.32
C GLN A 128 -1.80 1.93 -1.05
N LYS A 129 -0.79 1.41 -1.78
CA LYS A 129 -0.27 0.07 -1.55
C LYS A 129 0.29 -0.11 -0.13
N CYS A 130 0.89 0.93 0.45
CA CYS A 130 1.31 0.93 1.86
C CYS A 130 0.12 0.78 2.82
N PHE A 131 -1.03 1.39 2.53
CA PHE A 131 -2.22 1.28 3.39
C PHE A 131 -2.79 -0.14 3.42
N GLU A 132 -2.60 -0.93 2.36
CA GLU A 132 -3.08 -2.32 2.32
C GLU A 132 -2.46 -3.22 3.39
N ASP A 133 -1.28 -2.89 3.92
CA ASP A 133 -0.69 -3.61 5.07
C ASP A 133 -1.62 -3.58 6.30
N LEU A 134 -2.55 -2.62 6.36
CA LEU A 134 -3.49 -2.43 7.46
C LEU A 134 -4.86 -3.10 7.22
N GLU A 135 -5.02 -3.90 6.17
CA GLU A 135 -6.25 -4.63 5.88
C GLU A 135 -6.71 -5.46 7.10
N TYR A 136 -5.76 -6.14 7.75
CA TYR A 136 -5.96 -7.00 8.92
C TYR A 136 -5.52 -6.33 10.23
N SER A 137 -5.59 -5.00 10.31
CA SER A 137 -5.25 -4.20 11.50
C SER A 137 -5.96 -4.61 12.80
N TYR A 138 -7.12 -5.27 12.74
CA TYR A 138 -7.79 -5.83 13.93
C TYR A 138 -6.92 -6.83 14.71
N LEU A 139 -5.89 -7.41 14.08
CA LEU A 139 -4.89 -8.24 14.77
C LEU A 139 -4.08 -7.43 15.79
N LEU A 140 -3.82 -6.15 15.50
CA LEU A 140 -3.13 -5.24 16.41
C LEU A 140 -4.00 -4.83 17.59
N ASP A 141 -5.30 -4.63 17.37
CA ASP A 141 -6.27 -4.40 18.47
C ASP A 141 -6.31 -5.61 19.42
N ARG A 142 -6.32 -6.83 18.87
CA ARG A 142 -6.22 -8.06 19.66
C ARG A 142 -4.89 -8.15 20.40
N ALA A 143 -3.79 -7.80 19.76
CA ALA A 143 -2.46 -7.78 20.37
C ALA A 143 -2.38 -6.80 21.55
N TYR A 144 -2.98 -5.62 21.39
CA TYR A 144 -3.07 -4.62 22.45
C TYR A 144 -3.84 -5.17 23.66
N GLU A 145 -5.03 -5.73 23.42
CA GLU A 145 -5.87 -6.33 24.46
C GLU A 145 -5.22 -7.53 25.16
N HIS A 146 -4.44 -8.35 24.45
CA HIS A 146 -3.67 -9.44 25.07
C HIS A 146 -2.62 -8.91 26.05
N GLY A 147 -1.88 -7.87 25.70
CA GLY A 147 -0.88 -7.32 26.63
C GLY A 147 -1.49 -6.55 27.79
N LYS A 148 -2.65 -5.90 27.63
CA LYS A 148 -3.42 -5.35 28.77
C LYS A 148 -3.80 -6.41 29.80
N LYS A 149 -4.02 -7.65 29.34
CA LYS A 149 -4.30 -8.82 30.18
C LYS A 149 -3.02 -9.53 30.68
N GLY A 150 -1.84 -8.97 30.41
CA GLY A 150 -0.55 -9.54 30.79
C GLY A 150 -0.09 -10.74 29.94
N ASN A 151 -0.70 -10.98 28.78
CA ASN A 151 -0.35 -12.08 27.89
C ASN A 151 0.56 -11.63 26.73
N SER A 152 1.83 -11.38 27.05
CA SER A 152 2.84 -10.90 26.10
C SER A 152 3.09 -11.89 24.95
N LEU A 153 2.93 -13.21 25.19
CA LEU A 153 3.11 -14.23 24.16
C LEU A 153 2.02 -14.11 23.07
N LEU A 154 0.73 -14.07 23.47
CA LEU A 154 -0.35 -13.89 22.50
C LEU A 154 -0.29 -12.53 21.80
N ARG A 155 0.18 -11.48 22.48
CA ARG A 155 0.49 -10.19 21.84
C ARG A 155 1.50 -10.38 20.71
N ALA A 156 2.68 -10.95 21.00
CA ALA A 156 3.73 -11.16 20.01
C ALA A 156 3.26 -12.05 18.84
N LEU A 157 2.46 -13.09 19.12
CA LEU A 157 1.89 -13.96 18.07
C LEU A 157 0.89 -13.22 17.17
N ASN A 158 0.07 -12.30 17.70
CA ASN A 158 -0.81 -11.47 16.88
C ASN A 158 -0.03 -10.44 16.04
N VAL A 159 1.05 -9.87 16.58
CA VAL A 159 1.96 -9.01 15.80
C VAL A 159 2.61 -9.81 14.66
N ALA A 160 3.04 -11.04 14.92
CA ALA A 160 3.57 -11.92 13.89
C ALA A 160 2.53 -12.27 12.81
N ALA A 161 1.29 -12.54 13.20
CA ALA A 161 0.19 -12.76 12.26
C ALA A 161 -0.08 -11.50 11.40
N PHE A 162 -0.08 -10.32 12.01
CA PHE A 162 -0.22 -9.05 11.30
C PHE A 162 0.90 -8.85 10.27
N ALA A 163 2.16 -9.08 10.65
CA ALA A 163 3.30 -8.94 9.76
C ALA A 163 3.25 -9.89 8.54
N VAL A 164 2.69 -11.09 8.70
CA VAL A 164 2.45 -12.03 7.58
C VAL A 164 1.27 -11.59 6.72
N SER A 165 0.22 -11.02 7.33
CA SER A 165 -1.00 -10.63 6.62
C SER A 165 -0.78 -9.57 5.53
N GLY A 166 0.25 -8.72 5.66
CA GLY A 166 0.61 -7.72 4.65
C GLY A 166 1.05 -8.28 3.29
N TYR A 167 1.25 -9.60 3.18
CA TYR A 167 1.50 -10.27 1.89
C TYR A 167 0.25 -10.88 1.26
N ALA A 168 -0.87 -10.95 1.97
CA ALA A 168 -2.09 -11.60 1.47
C ALA A 168 -2.65 -10.92 0.21
N SER A 169 -2.52 -9.60 0.11
CA SER A 169 -3.05 -8.82 -1.01
C SER A 169 -2.23 -8.93 -2.30
N SER A 170 -1.08 -9.60 -2.30
CA SER A 170 -0.23 -9.76 -3.50
C SER A 170 -0.76 -10.82 -4.47
N GLU A 171 -1.61 -11.73 -4.00
CA GLU A 171 -2.15 -12.80 -4.82
C GLU A 171 -3.10 -12.24 -5.89
N GLY A 172 -2.92 -12.71 -7.14
CA GLY A 172 -3.75 -12.30 -8.27
C GLY A 172 -3.43 -10.92 -8.84
N ARG A 173 -2.41 -10.22 -8.33
CA ARG A 173 -2.00 -8.90 -8.83
C ARG A 173 -0.80 -9.02 -9.74
N HIS A 174 -1.02 -8.63 -10.99
CA HIS A 174 -0.04 -8.78 -12.08
C HIS A 174 0.54 -7.44 -12.54
N CYS A 175 0.02 -6.34 -12.01
CA CYS A 175 0.37 -4.98 -12.38
C CYS A 175 1.11 -4.26 -11.25
N LYS A 176 1.92 -3.27 -11.61
CA LYS A 176 2.70 -2.45 -10.67
C LYS A 176 1.86 -1.25 -10.22
N PRO A 177 1.88 -0.84 -8.95
CA PRO A 177 1.27 0.43 -8.55
C PRO A 177 1.94 1.61 -9.27
N PHE A 178 1.23 2.72 -9.42
CA PHE A 178 1.80 3.97 -9.90
C PHE A 178 2.92 4.43 -8.96
N ASN A 179 4.03 4.87 -9.55
CA ASN A 179 5.07 5.56 -8.80
C ASN A 179 4.54 6.97 -8.45
N PRO A 180 4.35 7.32 -7.17
CA PRO A 180 3.80 8.61 -6.78
C PRO A 180 4.68 9.77 -7.26
N LEU A 181 4.15 10.98 -7.35
CA LEU A 181 4.97 12.19 -7.50
C LEU A 181 5.72 12.49 -6.20
N LEU A 182 6.87 13.20 -6.29
CA LEU A 182 7.56 13.67 -5.08
C LEU A 182 6.65 14.65 -4.33
N GLY A 183 6.41 14.41 -3.04
CA GLY A 183 5.47 15.18 -2.23
C GLY A 183 3.99 14.79 -2.44
N GLU A 184 3.68 13.79 -3.27
CA GLU A 184 2.33 13.22 -3.30
C GLU A 184 2.00 12.59 -1.94
N THR A 185 0.77 12.81 -1.48
CA THR A 185 0.25 12.32 -0.21
C THR A 185 -0.98 11.44 -0.44
N TYR A 186 -1.22 10.50 0.47
CA TYR A 186 -2.46 9.73 0.56
C TYR A 186 -2.91 9.62 2.01
N GLU A 187 -4.19 9.82 2.26
CA GLU A 187 -4.81 9.63 3.56
C GLU A 187 -5.93 8.60 3.49
N ALA A 188 -6.14 7.89 4.59
CA ALA A 188 -7.23 6.94 4.73
C ALA A 188 -7.78 6.97 6.17
N ASP A 189 -9.01 7.45 6.30
CA ASP A 189 -9.75 7.43 7.56
C ASP A 189 -10.78 6.28 7.53
N PHE A 190 -10.61 5.34 8.47
CA PHE A 190 -11.51 4.21 8.69
C PHE A 190 -11.92 4.16 10.16
N PRO A 191 -12.85 5.04 10.59
CA PRO A 191 -13.26 5.08 11.98
C PRO A 191 -13.92 3.79 12.46
N ASP A 192 -14.63 3.10 11.54
CA ASP A 192 -15.19 1.76 11.75
C ASP A 192 -14.13 0.73 12.15
N LYS A 193 -12.90 0.89 11.65
CA LYS A 193 -11.72 0.09 12.02
C LYS A 193 -10.85 0.77 13.07
N GLY A 194 -11.15 1.99 13.48
CA GLY A 194 -10.34 2.80 14.39
C GLY A 194 -8.98 3.19 13.81
N LEU A 195 -8.90 3.40 12.49
CA LEU A 195 -7.65 3.73 11.79
C LEU A 195 -7.67 5.16 11.25
N ARG A 196 -6.56 5.86 11.47
CA ARG A 196 -6.22 7.09 10.75
C ARG A 196 -4.84 6.94 10.14
N PHE A 197 -4.77 6.89 8.82
CA PHE A 197 -3.54 6.65 8.07
C PHE A 197 -3.16 7.85 7.21
N PHE A 198 -1.86 8.08 7.10
CA PHE A 198 -1.24 9.06 6.21
C PHE A 198 0.03 8.48 5.59
N SER A 199 0.29 8.77 4.32
CA SER A 199 1.57 8.47 3.67
C SER A 199 1.97 9.56 2.67
N GLU A 200 3.29 9.68 2.46
CA GLU A 200 3.90 10.66 1.58
C GLU A 200 5.09 10.04 0.85
N LYS A 201 5.29 10.41 -0.42
CA LYS A 201 6.56 10.15 -1.10
C LYS A 201 7.57 11.24 -0.76
N VAL A 202 8.43 10.93 0.21
CA VAL A 202 9.43 11.85 0.78
C VAL A 202 10.75 11.92 -0.01
N SER A 203 10.99 10.99 -0.95
CA SER A 203 12.16 11.02 -1.82
C SER A 203 11.91 10.36 -3.17
N HIS A 204 12.58 10.86 -4.22
CA HIS A 204 12.50 10.29 -5.57
C HIS A 204 13.70 9.40 -5.92
N HIS A 205 14.90 9.76 -5.47
CA HIS A 205 16.15 9.06 -5.77
C HIS A 205 17.03 8.93 -4.51
N PRO A 206 16.92 7.81 -3.75
CA PRO A 206 16.05 6.65 -3.99
C PRO A 206 14.57 6.97 -3.79
N THR A 207 13.67 6.16 -4.36
CA THR A 207 12.22 6.33 -4.14
C THR A 207 11.87 5.85 -2.74
N VAL A 208 11.47 6.78 -1.87
CA VAL A 208 11.11 6.49 -0.48
C VAL A 208 9.68 6.95 -0.23
N VAL A 209 8.88 6.05 0.32
CA VAL A 209 7.55 6.34 0.87
C VAL A 209 7.63 6.25 2.38
N ALA A 210 7.12 7.26 3.07
CA ALA A 210 6.90 7.23 4.51
C ALA A 210 5.41 7.08 4.81
N CYS A 211 5.06 6.37 5.86
CA CYS A 211 3.68 6.29 6.33
C CYS A 211 3.59 6.32 7.85
N HIS A 212 2.42 6.76 8.33
CA HIS A 212 2.05 6.77 9.73
C HIS A 212 0.58 6.36 9.87
N CYS A 213 0.26 5.57 10.88
CA CYS A 213 -1.08 5.15 11.22
C CYS A 213 -1.29 5.20 12.73
N GLU A 214 -2.39 5.82 13.13
CA GLU A 214 -2.91 5.71 14.49
C GLU A 214 -4.02 4.65 14.52
N GLY A 215 -3.97 3.79 15.53
CA GLY A 215 -4.95 2.75 15.81
C GLY A 215 -5.48 2.81 17.24
N ARG A 216 -6.25 1.80 17.66
CA ARG A 216 -6.79 1.72 19.03
C ARG A 216 -5.74 1.27 20.04
N GLY A 217 -5.00 2.25 20.55
CA GLY A 217 -3.96 2.05 21.56
C GLY A 217 -2.63 1.53 21.01
N TRP A 218 -2.43 1.73 19.71
CA TRP A 218 -1.18 1.45 19.02
C TRP A 218 -0.95 2.47 17.90
N ARG A 219 0.32 2.66 17.54
CA ARG A 219 0.76 3.46 16.40
C ARG A 219 1.67 2.62 15.52
N PHE A 220 1.56 2.81 14.22
CA PHE A 220 2.38 2.13 13.23
C PHE A 220 3.01 3.17 12.30
N TRP A 221 4.30 3.03 12.00
CA TRP A 221 4.95 3.85 11.00
C TRP A 221 6.05 3.08 10.29
N ALA A 222 6.34 3.47 9.06
CA ALA A 222 7.39 2.88 8.27
C ALA A 222 7.94 3.88 7.26
N ASP A 223 9.24 3.78 7.00
CA ASP A 223 9.84 4.21 5.75
C ASP A 223 10.06 2.97 4.87
N SER A 224 9.80 3.09 3.57
CA SER A 224 9.98 2.00 2.63
C SER A 224 10.58 2.49 1.32
N ASN A 225 11.65 1.81 0.92
CA ASN A 225 12.25 1.82 -0.40
C ASN A 225 12.24 0.39 -0.96
N ILE A 226 12.31 0.24 -2.28
CA ILE A 226 12.37 -1.06 -2.94
C ILE A 226 13.53 -1.05 -3.93
N HIS A 227 14.48 -1.96 -3.73
CA HIS A 227 15.50 -2.25 -4.74
C HIS A 227 15.01 -3.35 -5.66
N SER A 228 15.16 -3.14 -6.97
CA SER A 228 14.78 -4.12 -7.97
C SER A 228 15.99 -4.69 -8.70
N LYS A 229 15.99 -6.01 -8.94
CA LYS A 229 17.00 -6.69 -9.75
C LYS A 229 16.34 -7.58 -10.78
N PHE A 230 16.71 -7.41 -12.04
CA PHE A 230 16.15 -8.20 -13.13
C PHE A 230 17.10 -9.32 -13.57
N TRP A 231 16.70 -10.56 -13.31
CA TRP A 231 17.45 -11.78 -13.60
C TRP A 231 17.09 -12.42 -14.95
N GLY A 232 16.43 -11.65 -15.83
CA GLY A 232 15.89 -12.13 -17.11
C GLY A 232 14.61 -12.94 -16.96
N ARG A 233 14.65 -14.08 -16.25
CA ARG A 233 13.45 -14.92 -16.09
C ARG A 233 12.54 -14.47 -14.94
N SER A 234 13.08 -13.67 -14.02
CA SER A 234 12.39 -13.18 -12.84
C SER A 234 12.85 -11.77 -12.46
N ILE A 235 12.00 -11.05 -11.73
CA ILE A 235 12.34 -9.78 -11.09
C ILE A 235 12.35 -10.03 -9.59
N GLN A 236 13.45 -9.69 -8.94
CA GLN A 236 13.58 -9.70 -7.50
C GLN A 236 13.34 -8.28 -6.96
N LEU A 237 12.49 -8.17 -5.95
CA LEU A 237 12.19 -6.94 -5.22
C LEU A 237 12.65 -7.12 -3.76
N ASP A 238 13.66 -6.35 -3.39
CA ASP A 238 14.24 -6.34 -2.05
C ASP A 238 13.75 -5.07 -1.32
N PRO A 239 12.79 -5.18 -0.38
CA PRO A 239 12.33 -4.04 0.40
C PRO A 239 13.42 -3.59 1.37
N VAL A 240 13.61 -2.28 1.50
CA VAL A 240 14.50 -1.63 2.46
C VAL A 240 13.68 -0.68 3.32
N GLY A 241 13.89 -0.75 4.63
CA GLY A 241 13.16 0.05 5.60
C GLY A 241 12.74 -0.79 6.80
N VAL A 242 12.26 -0.10 7.84
CA VAL A 242 11.81 -0.72 9.09
C VAL A 242 10.37 -0.33 9.34
N LEU A 243 9.52 -1.35 9.50
CA LEU A 243 8.16 -1.20 10.01
C LEU A 243 8.25 -1.18 11.53
N THR A 244 7.67 -0.16 12.15
CA THR A 244 7.64 0.00 13.61
C THR A 244 6.21 0.06 14.10
N LEU A 245 5.93 -0.74 15.12
CA LEU A 245 4.67 -0.76 15.86
C LEU A 245 4.96 -0.43 17.32
N GLU A 246 4.24 0.53 17.88
CA GLU A 246 4.30 0.90 19.29
C GLU A 246 2.90 0.79 19.92
N PHE A 247 2.80 0.13 21.06
CA PHE A 247 1.58 0.12 21.89
C PHE A 247 1.63 1.23 22.95
N ASP A 248 0.49 1.69 23.45
CA ASP A 248 0.44 2.78 24.46
C ASP A 248 1.24 2.51 25.74
N ASP A 249 1.41 1.23 26.09
CA ASP A 249 2.21 0.86 27.25
C ASP A 249 3.73 1.01 27.01
N GLY A 250 4.17 1.33 25.78
CA GLY A 250 5.56 1.53 25.37
C GLY A 250 6.27 0.28 24.84
N GLU A 251 5.57 -0.85 24.65
CA GLU A 251 6.12 -2.00 23.94
C GLU A 251 6.22 -1.71 22.44
N ILE A 252 7.39 -1.98 21.87
CA ILE A 252 7.72 -1.71 20.47
C ILE A 252 8.08 -3.03 19.80
N PHE A 253 7.56 -3.23 18.59
CA PHE A 253 7.96 -4.29 17.66
C PHE A 253 8.47 -3.68 16.36
N GLN A 254 9.60 -4.17 15.87
CA GLN A 254 10.22 -3.72 14.63
C GLN A 254 10.56 -4.89 13.71
N TRP A 255 10.29 -4.76 12.41
CA TRP A 255 10.65 -5.76 11.41
C TRP A 255 10.86 -5.12 10.03
N SER A 256 11.56 -5.85 9.16
CA SER A 256 11.64 -5.54 7.72
C SER A 256 10.84 -6.55 6.93
N LYS A 257 10.31 -6.13 5.78
CA LYS A 257 9.67 -7.04 4.82
C LYS A 257 10.69 -8.00 4.21
N VAL A 258 10.20 -9.13 3.68
CA VAL A 258 11.02 -10.15 3.00
C VAL A 258 11.06 -9.91 1.50
N THR A 259 12.00 -10.56 0.82
CA THR A 259 12.15 -10.46 -0.63
C THR A 259 10.92 -11.02 -1.34
N THR A 260 10.53 -10.33 -2.42
CA THR A 260 9.48 -10.80 -3.34
C THR A 260 10.09 -11.07 -4.71
N THR A 261 9.83 -12.24 -5.29
CA THR A 261 10.24 -12.56 -6.65
C THR A 261 9.03 -12.69 -7.56
N ILE A 262 9.05 -12.00 -8.69
CA ILE A 262 8.05 -12.09 -9.76
C ILE A 262 8.57 -13.05 -10.82
N TYR A 263 7.81 -14.12 -11.10
CA TYR A 263 8.17 -15.17 -12.06
C TYR A 263 7.31 -15.13 -13.32
N ASN A 264 7.64 -16.03 -14.27
CA ASN A 264 6.90 -16.25 -15.52
C ASN A 264 6.82 -15.04 -16.46
N LEU A 265 7.87 -14.22 -16.50
CA LEU A 265 7.91 -13.03 -17.36
C LEU A 265 7.81 -13.39 -18.86
N ILE A 266 8.39 -14.52 -19.26
CA ILE A 266 8.48 -14.96 -20.67
C ILE A 266 7.22 -15.72 -21.11
N LEU A 267 6.75 -16.66 -20.29
CA LEU A 267 5.67 -17.58 -20.64
C LEU A 267 4.85 -17.93 -19.40
N GLY A 268 3.52 -17.89 -19.55
CA GLY A 268 2.57 -18.18 -18.49
C GLY A 268 2.06 -16.94 -17.78
N LYS A 269 1.27 -17.13 -16.72
CA LYS A 269 0.79 -16.04 -15.87
C LYS A 269 1.86 -15.63 -14.88
N LEU A 270 2.06 -14.31 -14.75
CA LEU A 270 2.91 -13.73 -13.72
C LEU A 270 2.41 -14.16 -12.34
N TYR A 271 3.34 -14.48 -11.44
CA TYR A 271 3.03 -14.68 -10.04
C TYR A 271 4.15 -14.17 -9.15
N CYS A 272 3.78 -13.76 -7.94
CA CYS A 272 4.70 -13.34 -6.90
C CYS A 272 4.93 -14.50 -5.92
N ASP A 273 6.18 -14.68 -5.50
CA ASP A 273 6.56 -15.52 -4.37
C ASP A 273 7.30 -14.67 -3.34
N HIS A 274 7.02 -14.90 -2.06
CA HIS A 274 7.66 -14.19 -0.96
C HIS A 274 8.54 -15.16 -0.20
N HIS A 275 9.80 -14.82 0.01
CA HIS A 275 10.78 -15.74 0.58
C HIS A 275 11.84 -15.01 1.41
N GLY A 276 12.47 -15.76 2.31
CA GLY A 276 13.49 -15.25 3.21
C GLY A 276 13.07 -15.31 4.67
N ASN A 277 13.84 -14.62 5.52
CA ASN A 277 13.61 -14.59 6.96
C ASN A 277 13.14 -13.19 7.38
N MET A 278 12.05 -13.14 8.14
CA MET A 278 11.59 -11.95 8.84
C MET A 278 11.91 -12.09 10.31
N GLU A 279 12.63 -11.12 10.86
CA GLU A 279 12.87 -11.00 12.30
C GLU A 279 12.02 -9.87 12.86
N ILE A 280 11.04 -10.22 13.71
CA ILE A 280 10.22 -9.27 14.44
C ILE A 280 10.84 -9.11 15.83
N ARG A 281 11.48 -7.97 16.04
CA ARG A 281 12.23 -7.66 17.26
C ARG A 281 11.34 -6.88 18.20
N GLY A 282 11.01 -7.46 19.35
CA GLY A 282 10.38 -6.75 20.46
C GLY A 282 11.44 -6.03 21.31
N ASN A 283 11.06 -5.00 22.04
CA ASN A 283 11.93 -4.34 23.03
C ASN A 283 11.76 -4.88 24.47
N ARG A 284 10.90 -5.89 24.68
CA ARG A 284 10.56 -6.43 26.00
C ARG A 284 10.81 -7.91 26.16
N GLN A 285 9.77 -8.74 26.06
CA GLN A 285 9.81 -10.12 26.54
C GLN A 285 9.99 -11.12 25.39
N TYR A 286 9.43 -10.82 24.21
CA TYR A 286 9.40 -11.75 23.09
C TYR A 286 9.87 -11.11 21.79
N SER A 287 10.47 -11.94 20.94
CA SER A 287 10.73 -11.66 19.52
C SER A 287 10.29 -12.88 18.69
N CYS A 288 9.94 -12.66 17.43
CA CYS A 288 9.49 -13.72 16.52
C CYS A 288 10.44 -13.83 15.32
N LYS A 289 10.69 -15.07 14.87
CA LYS A 289 11.40 -15.34 13.62
C LYS A 289 10.46 -16.10 12.69
N LEU A 290 10.21 -15.56 11.52
CA LEU A 290 9.37 -16.16 10.50
C LEU A 290 10.21 -16.51 9.28
N LYS A 291 10.08 -17.73 8.78
CA LYS A 291 10.71 -18.20 7.56
C LYS A 291 9.64 -18.37 6.48
N PHE A 292 9.73 -17.53 5.46
CA PHE A 292 8.97 -17.63 4.22
C PHE A 292 9.73 -18.59 3.30
N LYS A 293 9.15 -19.76 3.06
CA LYS A 293 9.81 -20.81 2.28
C LYS A 293 9.77 -20.45 0.80
N GLU A 294 10.95 -20.33 0.20
CA GLU A 294 11.10 -20.20 -1.26
C GLU A 294 10.48 -21.40 -1.96
N GLN A 295 9.63 -21.12 -2.96
CA GLN A 295 8.94 -22.17 -3.69
C GLN A 295 9.88 -22.90 -4.65
N THR A 296 9.99 -24.22 -4.49
CA THR A 296 10.67 -25.09 -5.47
C THR A 296 9.66 -25.88 -6.29
N ILE A 297 10.05 -26.29 -7.50
CA ILE A 297 9.18 -27.04 -8.46
C ILE A 297 8.62 -28.34 -7.84
N LEU A 298 9.32 -28.90 -6.84
CA LEU A 298 8.99 -30.18 -6.20
C LEU A 298 8.15 -30.03 -4.92
N ASP A 299 7.80 -28.79 -4.52
CA ASP A 299 7.15 -28.56 -3.24
C ASP A 299 5.66 -28.91 -3.24
N ARG A 300 5.26 -29.73 -2.27
CA ARG A 300 3.85 -30.11 -2.02
C ARG A 300 3.04 -29.01 -1.32
N ASN A 301 3.71 -28.10 -0.61
CA ASN A 301 3.09 -27.02 0.17
C ASN A 301 3.66 -25.68 -0.29
N PRO A 302 3.11 -25.08 -1.36
CA PRO A 302 3.54 -23.76 -1.82
C PRO A 302 3.21 -22.68 -0.77
N ARG A 303 3.97 -21.57 -0.77
CA ARG A 303 3.73 -20.38 0.07
C ARG A 303 3.72 -20.64 1.59
N GLN A 304 4.50 -21.63 2.05
CA GLN A 304 4.56 -21.97 3.46
C GLN A 304 5.36 -20.92 4.26
N VAL A 305 4.75 -20.40 5.33
CA VAL A 305 5.42 -19.60 6.36
C VAL A 305 5.52 -20.42 7.64
N ARG A 306 6.70 -20.47 8.27
CA ARG A 306 6.90 -21.11 9.58
C ARG A 306 7.45 -20.09 10.57
N GLY A 307 6.89 -20.04 11.76
CA GLY A 307 7.32 -19.12 12.82
C GLY A 307 7.84 -19.85 14.05
N SER A 308 8.79 -19.22 14.73
CA SER A 308 9.11 -19.51 16.13
C SER A 308 9.15 -18.20 16.93
N THR A 309 8.80 -18.28 18.21
CA THR A 309 8.87 -17.15 19.14
C THR A 309 9.91 -17.48 20.21
N SER A 310 10.77 -16.54 20.53
CA SER A 310 11.81 -16.67 21.54
C SER A 310 11.68 -15.55 22.56
N THR A 311 12.06 -15.83 23.81
CA THR A 311 12.28 -14.77 24.80
C THR A 311 13.56 -14.01 24.48
N LEU A 312 13.58 -12.72 24.79
CA LEU A 312 14.80 -11.90 24.72
C LEU A 312 15.84 -12.33 25.77
#